data_AF-A0A0D2LNP2-F1
#
_entry.id   AF-A0A0D2LNP2-F1
#
_cell.length_a   1.000
_cell.length_b   1.000
_cell.length_c   1.000
_cell.angle_alpha   90.00
_cell.angle_beta   90.00
_cell.angle_gamma   90.00
#
_symmetry.space_group_name_H-M   'P 1'
#
loop_
_entity.id
_entity.type
_entity.pdbx_description
1 polymer ?
#
loop_
_entity_poly.entity_id
_entity_poly.type
_entity_poly.pdbx_seq_one_letter_code
_entity_poly.pdbx_strand_id
1 'polypeptide(L)' 'MSHGTHDSHRAVVDLVKEYNATGRGVVATMLDTKGPEVRSGDLAEPIAMEAGQRYTFTIEEGATGKGGRISVNYDDFIQ' A
#
# COMPACT_ATOMS: atom_id res chain seq x y z
N MET A 1 0.87 2.58 9.39
CA MET A 1 1.00 1.11 9.19
C MET A 1 1.28 0.68 7.74
N SER A 2 1.31 1.60 6.77
CA SER A 2 1.63 1.26 5.37
C SER A 2 3.06 0.76 5.16
N HIS A 3 3.94 1.02 6.13
CA HIS A 3 5.33 0.57 6.20
C HIS A 3 5.70 0.22 7.65
N GLY A 4 6.85 -0.43 7.82
CA GLY A 4 7.38 -0.83 9.12
C GLY A 4 6.70 -2.07 9.68
N THR A 5 7.34 -2.72 10.67
CA THR A 5 6.82 -3.91 11.35
C THR A 5 6.18 -3.52 12.69
N HIS A 6 5.40 -4.44 13.26
CA HIS A 6 4.86 -4.25 14.60
C HIS A 6 5.97 -4.01 15.64
N ASP A 7 7.11 -4.68 15.49
CA ASP A 7 8.25 -4.53 16.40
C ASP A 7 8.91 -3.15 16.28
N SER A 8 9.11 -2.66 15.05
CA SER A 8 9.65 -1.31 14.87
C SER A 8 8.71 -0.24 15.42
N HIS A 9 7.40 -0.39 15.21
CA HIS A 9 6.40 0.54 15.75
C HIS A 9 6.34 0.48 17.28
N ARG A 10 6.43 -0.72 17.86
CA ARG A 10 6.49 -0.92 19.32
C ARG A 10 7.68 -0.21 19.94
N ALA A 11 8.87 -0.34 19.34
CA ALA A 11 10.06 0.34 19.83
C ALA A 11 9.88 1.88 19.90
N VAL A 12 9.24 2.47 18.90
CA VAL A 12 8.92 3.91 18.89
C VAL A 12 7.91 4.26 19.99
N VAL A 13 6.85 3.46 20.14
CA VAL A 13 5.84 3.68 21.19
C VAL A 13 6.46 3.59 22.59
N ASP A 14 7.33 2.61 22.82
CA ASP A 14 7.98 2.41 24.11
C ASP A 14 8.96 3.55 24.42
N LEU A 15 9.66 4.08 23.42
CA LEU A 15 10.48 5.29 23.57
C LEU A 15 9.63 6.52 23.96
N VAL A 16 8.46 6.70 23.35
CA VAL A 16 7.54 7.80 23.72
C VAL A 16 7.05 7.64 25.16
N LYS A 17 6.76 6.40 25.60
CA LYS A 17 6.38 6.12 27.00
C LYS A 17 7.52 6.40 27.97
N GLU A 18 8.74 6.01 27.65
CA GLU A 18 9.93 6.29 28.46
C GLU A 18 10.10 7.80 28.64
N TYR A 19 9.98 8.58 27.56
CA TYR A 19 10.00 10.04 27.63
C TYR A 19 8.90 10.60 28.53
N ASN A 20 7.65 10.15 28.37
CA ASN A 20 6.54 10.62 29.19
C ASN A 20 6.73 10.28 30.69
N ALA A 21 7.38 9.16 31.02
CA ALA A 21 7.70 8.78 32.40
C ALA A 21 8.68 9.75 33.08
N THR A 22 9.42 10.57 32.33
CA THR A 22 10.30 11.61 32.90
C THR A 22 9.54 12.78 33.54
N GLY A 23 8.23 12.91 33.29
CA GLY A 23 7.37 13.97 33.83
C GLY A 23 7.61 15.36 33.22
N ARG A 24 8.41 15.47 32.16
CA ARG A 24 8.75 16.75 31.50
C ARG A 24 7.71 17.24 30.50
N GLY A 25 6.70 16.42 30.21
CA GLY A 25 5.63 16.71 29.26
C GLY A 25 4.91 15.43 28.86
N VAL A 26 3.77 15.57 28.17
CA VAL A 26 2.99 14.43 27.66
C VAL A 26 2.92 14.52 26.14
N VAL A 27 3.51 13.52 25.47
CA VAL A 27 3.43 13.33 24.02
C VAL A 27 2.41 12.24 23.73
N ALA A 28 1.41 12.56 22.91
CA ALA A 28 0.44 11.59 22.43
C ALA A 28 0.99 10.81 21.24
N THR A 29 0.53 9.56 21.08
CA THR A 29 0.80 8.74 19.90
C THR A 29 -0.50 8.53 19.13
N MET A 30 -0.44 8.70 17.81
CA MET A 30 -1.55 8.42 16.90
C MET A 30 -1.13 7.33 15.91
N LEU A 31 -2.05 6.42 15.59
CA LEU A 31 -1.85 5.40 14.57
C LEU A 31 -2.57 5.83 13.30
N ASP A 32 -1.82 5.89 12.20
CA ASP A 32 -2.37 6.09 10.85
C ASP A 32 -2.51 4.76 10.12
N THR A 33 -3.73 4.50 9.66
CA THR A 33 -4.12 3.26 8.99
C THR A 33 -3.74 3.29 7.51
N LYS A 34 -3.41 2.13 6.93
CA LYS A 34 -3.15 2.05 5.48
C LYS A 34 -4.40 2.37 4.64
N GLY A 35 -5.57 1.91 5.11
CA GLY A 35 -6.84 2.02 4.38
C GLY A 35 -6.95 1.03 3.20
N PRO A 36 -8.16 0.90 2.62
CA PRO A 36 -8.37 0.17 1.38
C PRO A 36 -7.79 0.93 0.18
N GLU A 37 -7.35 0.20 -0.85
CA GLU A 37 -6.74 0.76 -2.05
C GLU A 37 -6.93 -0.18 -3.25
N VAL A 38 -7.12 0.40 -4.44
CA VAL A 38 -7.07 -0.33 -5.72
C VAL A 38 -5.70 -0.10 -6.34
N ARG A 39 -5.00 -1.19 -6.67
CA ARG A 39 -3.67 -1.21 -7.29
C ARG A 39 -3.68 -2.11 -8.50
N SER A 40 -2.87 -1.75 -9.50
CA SER A 40 -2.49 -2.68 -10.55
C SER A 40 -1.62 -3.80 -9.98
N GLY A 41 -1.78 -5.01 -10.49
CA GLY A 41 -0.91 -6.12 -10.18
C GLY A 41 0.47 -5.99 -10.82
N ASP A 42 1.28 -7.02 -10.62
CA ASP A 42 2.66 -7.06 -11.08
C ASP A 42 2.76 -7.10 -12.61
N LEU A 43 3.76 -6.40 -13.15
CA LEU A 43 4.10 -6.44 -14.56
C LEU A 43 5.36 -7.28 -14.76
N ALA A 44 5.43 -8.02 -15.88
CA ALA A 44 6.64 -8.77 -16.22
C ALA A 44 7.83 -7.83 -16.52
N GLU A 45 7.53 -6.69 -17.13
CA GLU A 45 8.45 -5.60 -17.41
C GLU A 45 7.68 -4.27 -17.47
N PRO A 46 8.34 -3.12 -17.27
CA PRO A 46 7.69 -1.82 -17.43
C PRO A 46 7.11 -1.66 -18.83
N ILE A 47 5.87 -1.15 -18.91
CA ILE A 47 5.17 -0.93 -20.18
C ILE A 47 5.28 0.56 -20.52
N ALA A 48 5.82 0.88 -21.69
CA ALA A 48 5.67 2.20 -22.28
C ALA A 48 4.26 2.32 -22.86
N MET A 49 3.49 3.31 -22.43
CA MET A 49 2.13 3.55 -22.90
C MET A 49 2.10 4.69 -23.92
N GLU A 50 1.38 4.47 -25.01
CA GLU A 50 1.18 5.49 -26.07
C GLU A 50 -0.24 6.04 -26.07
N ALA A 51 -0.38 7.31 -26.43
CA ALA A 51 -1.69 7.95 -26.52
C ALA A 51 -2.56 7.27 -27.60
N GLY A 52 -3.80 6.93 -27.23
CA GLY A 52 -4.74 6.23 -28.13
C GLY A 52 -4.59 4.70 -28.15
N GLN A 53 -3.54 4.14 -27.53
CA GLN A 53 -3.40 2.71 -27.34
C GLN A 53 -4.39 2.20 -26.29
N ARG A 54 -5.02 1.05 -26.56
CA ARG A 54 -5.97 0.43 -25.63
C ARG A 54 -5.27 -0.56 -24.70
N TYR A 55 -5.64 -0.48 -23.43
CA TYR A 55 -5.26 -1.42 -22.38
C TYR A 55 -6.51 -1.92 -21.68
N THR A 56 -6.44 -3.14 -21.16
CA THR A 56 -7.53 -3.77 -20.42
C THR A 56 -7.07 -4.02 -18.99
N PHE A 57 -7.72 -3.36 -18.03
CA PHE A 57 -7.61 -3.73 -16.63
C PHE A 57 -8.59 -4.88 -16.35
N THR A 58 -8.12 -5.91 -15.66
CA THR A 58 -8.89 -7.15 -15.46
C THR A 58 -8.79 -7.65 -14.03
N ILE A 59 -9.85 -8.28 -13.54
CA ILE A 59 -9.88 -8.97 -12.25
C ILE A 59 -9.24 -10.37 -12.33
N GLU A 60 -8.86 -10.82 -13.53
CA GLU A 60 -8.10 -12.07 -13.69
C GLU A 60 -6.69 -11.91 -13.10
N GLU A 61 -6.40 -12.70 -12.06
CA GLU A 61 -5.07 -12.75 -11.45
C GLU A 61 -4.00 -13.19 -12.45
N GLY A 62 -2.78 -12.67 -12.27
CA GLY A 62 -1.62 -13.07 -13.08
C GLY A 62 -1.53 -12.42 -14.46
N ALA A 63 -2.41 -11.46 -14.80
CA ALA A 63 -2.20 -10.62 -15.98
C ALA A 63 -1.03 -9.66 -15.75
N THR A 64 0.07 -9.86 -16.49
CA THR A 64 1.38 -9.22 -16.30
C THR A 64 1.71 -8.10 -17.27
N GLY A 65 0.71 -7.53 -17.95
CA GLY A 65 0.90 -6.51 -18.99
C GLY A 65 0.98 -7.05 -20.41
N LYS A 66 1.25 -8.36 -20.57
CA LYS A 66 1.34 -9.00 -21.89
C LYS A 66 0.02 -8.89 -22.65
N GLY A 67 0.10 -8.45 -23.90
CA GLY A 67 -1.09 -8.21 -24.73
C GLY A 67 -1.96 -7.04 -24.24
N GLY A 68 -1.41 -6.13 -23.43
CA GLY A 68 -2.12 -4.96 -22.92
C GLY A 68 -3.10 -5.26 -21.79
N ARG A 69 -3.01 -6.42 -21.14
CA ARG A 69 -3.86 -6.83 -20.01
C ARG A 69 -3.12 -6.66 -18.69
N ILE A 70 -3.70 -5.93 -17.74
CA ILE A 70 -3.11 -5.61 -16.45
C ILE A 70 -4.09 -6.03 -15.35
N SER A 71 -3.65 -6.85 -14.41
CA SER A 71 -4.49 -7.28 -13.29
C SER A 71 -4.75 -6.13 -12.31
N VAL A 72 -5.85 -6.19 -11.56
CA VAL A 72 -6.14 -5.30 -10.43
C VAL A 72 -6.46 -6.13 -9.19
N ASN A 73 -6.12 -5.62 -8.00
CA ASN A 73 -6.30 -6.32 -6.72
C ASN A 73 -7.72 -6.18 -6.11
N TYR A 74 -8.73 -5.86 -6.93
CA TYR A 74 -10.09 -5.59 -6.47
C TYR A 74 -11.10 -6.31 -7.35
N ASP A 75 -11.74 -7.34 -6.81
CA ASP A 75 -12.63 -8.24 -7.56
C ASP A 75 -13.89 -7.53 -8.06
N ASP A 76 -14.38 -6.53 -7.34
CA ASP A 76 -15.56 -5.73 -7.74
C ASP A 76 -15.19 -4.56 -8.67
N PHE A 77 -14.02 -4.59 -9.33
CA PHE A 77 -13.60 -3.55 -10.27
C PHE A 77 -14.49 -3.49 -11.53
N ILE A 78 -15.20 -4.58 -11.84
CA ILE A 78 -16.19 -4.68 -12.91
C ILE A 78 -17.51 -5.22 -12.33
N GLN A 79 -18.64 -4.85 -12.95
CA GLN A 79 -19.98 -5.34 -12.63
C GLN A 79 -20.56 -6.15 -13.78
#